data_AF-A0AAN9LI29-F1
#
_entry.id   AF-A0AAN9LI29-F1
#
_cell.length_a   1.000
_cell.length_b   1.000
_cell.length_c   1.000
_cell.angle_alpha   90.00
_cell.angle_beta   90.00
_cell.angle_gamma   90.00
#
_symmetry.space_group_name_H-M   'P 1'
#
loop_
_entity.id
_entity.type
_entity.pdbx_description
1 polymer ?
#
loop_
_entity_poly.entity_id
_entity_poly.type
_entity_poly.pdbx_seq_one_letter_code
_entity_poly.pdbx_strand_id
1 'polypeptide(L)'
;MLVVFTGGDDLEANEETLDDYLDCNCPQALQDILSLCGNRKVLFNNRTKDENKRLEQVQQLLNLVDAIISHNGKQPFTNELFKKLKEKASETEKAETLAIKMQLQKKYDEELKRMTHMIESKLKEEIGKVLDLSVLLCLV
;
A
#
# COMPACT_ATOMS: atom_id res chain seq x y z
N MET A 1 6.65 -19.69 5.99
CA MET A 1 8.03 -19.49 6.48
C MET A 1 8.96 -20.26 5.57
N LEU A 2 10.15 -19.70 5.28
CA LEU A 2 11.21 -20.35 4.51
C LEU A 2 12.53 -20.12 5.25
N VAL A 3 13.50 -21.00 5.03
CA VAL A 3 14.85 -20.91 5.62
C VAL A 3 15.85 -20.49 4.56
N VAL A 4 16.65 -19.46 4.83
CA VAL A 4 17.75 -19.04 3.95
C VAL A 4 19.06 -19.46 4.60
N PHE A 5 19.79 -20.33 3.92
CA PHE A 5 21.17 -20.66 4.24
C PHE A 5 22.10 -19.69 3.52
N THR A 6 23.18 -19.30 4.17
CA THR A 6 24.22 -18.45 3.58
C THR A 6 25.56 -19.16 3.64
N GLY A 7 26.54 -18.71 2.86
CA GLY A 7 27.84 -19.38 2.76
C GLY A 7 27.88 -20.40 1.63
N GLY A 8 27.09 -20.17 0.57
CA GLY A 8 27.11 -21.04 -0.61
C GLY A 8 28.46 -21.08 -1.33
N ASP A 9 29.34 -20.09 -1.09
CA ASP A 9 30.73 -20.13 -1.54
C ASP A 9 31.53 -21.26 -0.90
N ASP A 10 31.31 -21.55 0.38
CA ASP A 10 32.03 -22.61 1.09
C ASP A 10 31.58 -24.01 0.59
N LEU A 11 30.28 -24.19 0.34
CA LEU A 11 29.74 -25.44 -0.21
C LEU A 11 30.18 -25.66 -1.66
N GLU A 12 30.18 -24.60 -2.49
CA GLU A 12 30.70 -24.67 -3.87
C GLU A 12 32.18 -25.05 -3.89
N ALA A 13 33.00 -24.51 -2.97
CA ALA A 13 34.42 -24.83 -2.86
C ALA A 13 34.68 -26.29 -2.43
N ASN A 14 33.75 -26.89 -1.69
CA ASN A 14 33.81 -28.29 -1.25
C ASN A 14 33.11 -29.25 -2.22
N GLU A 15 32.61 -28.78 -3.35
CA GLU A 15 31.80 -29.55 -4.32
C GLU A 15 30.58 -30.25 -3.66
N GLU A 16 29.98 -29.60 -2.66
CA GLU A 16 28.88 -30.15 -1.86
C GLU A 16 27.58 -29.37 -2.12
N THR A 17 26.44 -30.07 -2.18
CA THR A 17 25.14 -29.39 -2.23
C THR A 17 24.60 -29.09 -0.83
N LEU A 18 23.63 -28.18 -0.71
CA LEU A 18 22.97 -27.92 0.57
C LEU A 18 22.30 -29.19 1.12
N ASP A 19 21.76 -30.05 0.25
CA ASP A 19 21.10 -31.28 0.68
C ASP A 19 22.13 -32.28 1.23
N ASP A 20 23.26 -32.47 0.55
CA ASP A 20 24.35 -33.33 1.04
C ASP A 20 24.86 -32.87 2.42
N TYR A 21 25.05 -31.56 2.58
CA TYR A 21 25.50 -30.97 3.85
C TYR A 21 24.52 -31.23 4.99
N LEU A 22 23.22 -31.10 4.70
CA LEU A 22 22.17 -31.32 5.70
C LEU A 22 21.97 -32.81 6.00
N ASP A 23 22.12 -33.70 5.03
CA ASP A 23 21.96 -35.14 5.25
C ASP A 23 23.09 -35.72 6.10
N CYS A 24 24.31 -35.16 6.01
CA CYS A 24 25.45 -35.64 6.78
C CYS A 24 25.49 -35.07 8.21
N ASN A 25 25.12 -33.79 8.40
CA ASN A 25 25.48 -33.04 9.61
C ASN A 25 24.34 -32.21 10.23
N CYS A 26 23.08 -32.36 9.80
CA CYS A 26 22.00 -31.52 10.30
C CYS A 26 21.57 -31.88 11.74
N PRO A 27 21.71 -30.97 12.72
CA PRO A 27 21.22 -31.19 14.08
C PRO A 27 19.69 -31.39 14.10
N GLN A 28 19.19 -32.22 15.02
CA GLN A 28 17.75 -32.52 15.11
C GLN A 28 16.89 -31.25 15.19
N ALA A 29 17.29 -30.26 15.99
CA ALA A 29 16.56 -29.01 16.12
C ALA A 29 16.43 -28.25 14.79
N LEU A 30 17.45 -28.32 13.92
CA LEU A 30 17.39 -27.72 12.59
C LEU A 30 16.49 -28.52 11.66
N GLN A 31 16.52 -29.85 11.73
CA GLN A 31 15.58 -30.71 10.98
C GLN A 31 14.13 -30.41 11.36
N ASP A 32 13.84 -30.22 12.65
CA ASP A 32 12.50 -29.87 13.14
C ASP A 32 12.06 -28.50 12.59
N ILE A 33 12.94 -27.50 12.56
CA ILE A 33 12.66 -26.19 11.97
C ILE A 33 12.37 -26.30 10.48
N LEU A 34 13.18 -27.08 9.74
CA LEU A 34 12.97 -27.30 8.30
C LEU A 34 11.63 -27.98 8.04
N SER A 35 11.26 -28.97 8.86
CA SER A 35 9.97 -29.65 8.82
C SER A 35 8.81 -28.68 9.07
N LEU A 36 8.90 -27.85 10.11
CA LEU A 36 7.92 -26.78 10.39
C LEU A 36 7.81 -25.76 9.24
N CYS A 37 8.91 -25.54 8.54
CA CYS A 37 8.96 -24.73 7.32
C CYS A 37 8.43 -25.44 6.07
N GLY A 38 8.01 -26.70 6.16
CA GLY A 38 7.60 -27.50 4.99
C GLY A 38 8.74 -27.73 4.00
N ASN A 39 9.96 -27.88 4.52
CA ASN A 39 11.22 -28.03 3.76
C ASN A 39 11.49 -26.92 2.73
N ARG A 40 10.86 -25.76 2.89
CA ARG A 40 11.14 -24.58 2.06
C ARG A 40 12.46 -23.96 2.51
N LYS A 41 13.53 -24.24 1.76
CA LYS A 41 14.89 -23.75 2.00
C LYS A 41 15.56 -23.28 0.72
N VAL A 42 16.52 -22.37 0.84
CA VAL A 42 17.36 -21.90 -0.28
C VAL A 42 18.76 -21.57 0.22
N LEU A 43 19.78 -21.74 -0.63
CA LEU A 43 21.18 -21.42 -0.34
C LEU A 43 21.59 -20.14 -1.06
N PHE A 44 22.28 -19.25 -0.35
CA PHE A 44 22.80 -17.99 -0.87
C PHE A 44 24.32 -17.90 -0.69
N ASN A 45 25.02 -17.62 -1.79
CA ASN A 45 26.36 -17.06 -1.83
C ASN A 45 26.25 -15.54 -1.91
N ASN A 46 26.37 -14.86 -0.76
CA ASN A 46 26.30 -13.40 -0.66
C ASN A 46 27.56 -12.69 -1.19
N ARG A 47 28.60 -13.44 -1.55
CA ARG A 47 29.88 -12.92 -2.04
C ARG A 47 30.03 -13.05 -3.55
N THR A 48 29.06 -13.68 -4.23
CA THR A 48 29.10 -13.82 -5.69
C THR A 48 29.14 -12.45 -6.37
N LYS A 49 30.08 -12.29 -7.29
CA LYS A 49 30.16 -11.14 -8.20
C LYS A 49 29.55 -11.43 -9.56
N ASP A 50 29.18 -12.69 -9.79
CA ASP A 50 28.52 -13.12 -11.01
C ASP A 50 27.04 -12.71 -10.94
N GLU A 51 26.66 -11.82 -11.86
CA GLU A 51 25.31 -11.28 -11.98
C GLU A 51 24.27 -12.35 -12.31
N ASN A 52 24.62 -13.35 -13.12
CA ASN A 52 23.71 -14.44 -13.47
C ASN A 52 23.47 -15.35 -12.28
N LYS A 53 24.53 -15.74 -11.55
CA LYS A 53 24.39 -16.51 -10.30
C LYS A 53 23.58 -15.74 -9.26
N ARG A 54 23.79 -14.42 -9.15
CA ARG A 54 23.00 -13.57 -8.26
C ARG A 54 21.53 -13.57 -8.64
N LEU A 55 21.22 -13.37 -9.93
CA LEU A 55 19.85 -13.37 -10.44
C LEU A 55 19.17 -14.72 -10.22
N GLU A 56 19.87 -15.82 -10.45
CA GLU A 56 19.36 -17.18 -10.24
C GLU A 56 18.94 -17.41 -8.79
N GLN A 57 19.79 -17.05 -7.82
CA GLN A 57 19.47 -17.19 -6.39
C GLN A 57 18.25 -16.35 -5.99
N VAL A 58 18.15 -15.12 -6.50
CA VAL A 58 16.98 -14.26 -6.27
C VAL A 58 15.73 -14.90 -6.88
N GLN A 59 15.82 -15.44 -8.09
CA GLN A 59 14.70 -16.09 -8.76
C GLN A 59 14.23 -17.34 -8.00
N GLN A 60 15.15 -18.16 -7.50
CA GLN A 60 14.82 -19.33 -6.66
C GLN A 60 14.06 -18.91 -5.40
N LEU A 61 14.50 -17.85 -4.73
CA LEU A 61 13.81 -17.31 -3.55
C LEU A 61 12.40 -16.81 -3.91
N LEU A 62 12.25 -16.05 -4.98
CA LEU A 62 10.94 -15.53 -5.42
C LEU A 62 9.96 -16.66 -5.77
N ASN A 63 10.43 -17.73 -6.42
CA ASN A 63 9.61 -18.90 -6.71
C ASN A 63 9.06 -19.55 -5.42
N LEU A 64 9.88 -19.63 -4.37
CA LEU A 64 9.43 -20.14 -3.06
C LEU A 64 8.41 -19.20 -2.39
N VAL A 65 8.62 -17.89 -2.51
CA VAL A 65 7.67 -16.89 -2.01
C VAL A 65 6.32 -17.00 -2.72
N ASP A 66 6.32 -17.13 -4.05
CA ASP A 66 5.09 -17.30 -4.85
C ASP A 66 4.36 -18.60 -4.49
N ALA A 67 5.10 -19.68 -4.25
CA ALA A 67 4.54 -20.94 -3.75
C ALA A 67 3.88 -20.76 -2.37
N ILE A 68 4.50 -20.01 -1.46
CA ILE A 68 3.93 -19.69 -0.14
C ILE A 68 2.65 -18.86 -0.28
N ILE A 69 2.66 -17.81 -1.13
CA ILE A 69 1.49 -16.96 -1.38
C ILE A 69 0.34 -17.80 -1.92
N SER A 70 0.63 -18.66 -2.90
CA SER A 70 -0.38 -19.54 -3.51
C SER A 70 -0.96 -20.52 -2.50
N HIS A 71 -0.11 -21.15 -1.69
CA HIS A 71 -0.53 -22.07 -0.63
C HIS A 71 -1.40 -21.39 0.44
N ASN A 72 -1.09 -20.13 0.78
CA ASN A 72 -1.85 -19.34 1.76
C ASN A 72 -3.14 -18.70 1.18
N GLY A 73 -3.57 -19.08 -0.02
CA GLY A 73 -4.76 -18.50 -0.66
C GLY A 73 -4.62 -17.00 -0.94
N LYS A 74 -3.39 -16.56 -1.26
CA LYS A 74 -3.00 -15.15 -1.47
C LYS A 74 -3.18 -14.25 -0.26
N GLN A 75 -3.39 -14.82 0.93
CA GLN A 75 -3.47 -14.06 2.17
C GLN A 75 -2.07 -13.92 2.79
N PRO A 76 -1.63 -12.69 3.12
CA PRO A 76 -0.41 -12.50 3.88
C PRO A 76 -0.59 -13.03 5.31
N PHE A 77 0.53 -13.26 6.00
CA PHE A 77 0.49 -13.53 7.43
C PHE A 77 -0.24 -12.42 8.16
N THR A 78 -1.14 -12.78 9.07
CA THR A 78 -1.92 -11.84 9.86
C THR A 78 -2.07 -12.34 11.29
N ASN A 79 -2.26 -11.42 12.22
CA ASN A 79 -2.60 -11.69 13.61
C ASN A 79 -3.49 -10.56 14.15
N GLU A 80 -3.96 -10.69 15.39
CA GLU A 80 -4.83 -9.70 16.03
C GLU A 80 -4.21 -8.30 16.11
N LEU A 81 -2.89 -8.20 16.28
CA LEU A 81 -2.20 -6.91 16.28
C LEU A 81 -2.22 -6.26 14.89
N PHE A 82 -1.93 -7.02 13.83
CA PHE A 82 -1.99 -6.52 12.45
C PHE A 82 -3.40 -6.07 12.05
N LYS A 83 -4.44 -6.81 12.47
CA LYS A 83 -5.83 -6.40 12.24
C LYS A 83 -6.15 -5.07 12.89
N LYS A 84 -5.85 -4.92 14.19
CA LYS A 84 -6.07 -3.68 14.94
C LYS A 84 -5.34 -2.47 14.34
N LEU A 85 -4.10 -2.66 13.89
CA LEU A 85 -3.34 -1.59 13.23
C LEU A 85 -4.00 -1.17 11.91
N LYS A 86 -4.47 -2.13 11.11
CA LYS A 86 -5.15 -1.86 9.83
C LYS A 86 -6.50 -1.17 10.03
N GLU A 87 -7.28 -1.61 11.01
CA GLU A 87 -8.56 -0.99 11.38
C GLU A 87 -8.35 0.46 11.81
N LYS A 88 -7.43 0.69 12.75
CA LYS A 88 -7.11 2.04 13.23
C LYS A 88 -6.68 2.96 12.08
N ALA A 89 -5.79 2.49 11.20
CA ALA A 89 -5.36 3.26 10.04
C ALA A 89 -6.54 3.64 9.12
N SER A 90 -7.43 2.69 8.83
CA SER A 90 -8.63 2.91 8.01
C SER A 90 -9.61 3.89 8.65
N GLU A 91 -9.77 3.84 9.98
CA GLU A 91 -10.61 4.80 10.72
C GLU A 91 -10.07 6.23 10.60
N THR A 92 -8.77 6.43 10.80
CA THR A 92 -8.12 7.73 10.61
C THR A 92 -8.32 8.27 9.19
N GLU A 93 -8.07 7.45 8.17
CA GLU A 93 -8.21 7.86 6.76
C GLU A 93 -9.66 8.26 6.42
N LYS A 94 -10.65 7.49 6.93
CA LYS A 94 -12.07 7.82 6.76
C LYS A 94 -12.45 9.11 7.47
N ALA A 95 -11.94 9.32 8.69
CA ALA A 95 -12.21 10.53 9.47
C ALA A 95 -11.61 11.78 8.78
N GLU A 96 -10.38 11.69 8.30
CA GLU A 96 -9.71 12.77 7.55
C GLU A 96 -10.45 13.10 6.25
N THR A 97 -10.82 12.07 5.48
CA THR A 97 -11.58 12.23 4.24
C THR A 97 -12.93 12.90 4.49
N LEU A 98 -13.64 12.48 5.56
CA LEU A 98 -14.92 13.07 5.94
C LEU A 98 -14.76 14.54 6.36
N ALA A 99 -13.73 14.86 7.14
CA ALA A 99 -13.44 16.22 7.57
C ALA A 99 -13.13 17.14 6.37
N ILE A 100 -12.33 16.70 5.42
CA ILE A 100 -12.03 17.45 4.19
C ILE A 100 -13.30 17.69 3.37
N LYS A 101 -14.14 16.65 3.21
CA LYS A 101 -15.41 16.77 2.47
C LYS A 101 -16.36 17.77 3.13
N MET A 102 -16.47 17.76 4.45
CA MET A 102 -17.28 18.73 5.20
C MET A 102 -16.76 20.17 5.04
N GLN A 103 -15.44 20.37 5.07
CA GLN A 103 -14.85 21.70 4.86
C GLN A 103 -15.08 22.21 3.45
N LEU A 104 -14.96 21.35 2.44
CA LEU A 104 -15.18 21.71 1.05
C LEU A 104 -16.66 22.07 0.80
N GLN A 105 -17.58 21.26 1.33
CA GLN A 105 -19.02 21.51 1.27
C GLN A 105 -19.36 22.88 1.89
N LYS A 106 -18.84 23.15 3.08
CA LYS A 106 -19.07 24.41 3.79
C LYS A 106 -18.56 25.61 2.98
N LYS A 107 -17.37 25.53 2.39
CA LYS A 107 -16.84 26.58 1.51
C LYS A 107 -17.72 26.80 0.28
N TYR A 108 -18.17 25.72 -0.36
CA TYR A 108 -19.05 25.80 -1.52
C TYR A 108 -20.38 26.49 -1.18
N ASP A 109 -20.99 26.12 -0.05
CA ASP A 109 -22.24 26.73 0.42
C ASP A 109 -22.08 28.22 0.78
N GLU A 110 -20.94 28.59 1.39
CA GLU A 110 -20.61 29.98 1.69
C GLU A 110 -20.40 30.82 0.42
N GLU A 111 -19.70 30.29 -0.58
CA GLU A 111 -19.51 30.98 -1.87
C GLU A 111 -20.83 31.10 -2.64
N LEU A 112 -21.65 30.05 -2.65
CA LEU A 112 -22.95 30.07 -3.30
C LEU A 112 -23.85 31.16 -2.69
N LYS A 113 -23.91 31.22 -1.34
CA LYS A 113 -24.65 32.29 -0.64
C LYS A 113 -24.16 33.69 -0.99
N ARG A 114 -22.83 33.91 -1.04
CA ARG A 114 -22.27 35.22 -1.42
C ARG A 114 -22.64 35.60 -2.86
N MET A 115 -22.56 34.65 -3.78
CA MET A 115 -22.90 34.87 -5.18
C MET A 115 -24.39 35.16 -5.36
N THR A 116 -25.27 34.39 -4.70
CA THR A 116 -26.72 34.64 -4.72
C THR A 116 -27.04 36.04 -4.21
N HIS A 117 -26.46 36.45 -3.08
CA HIS A 117 -26.70 37.78 -2.53
C HIS A 117 -26.23 38.91 -3.47
N MET A 118 -25.08 38.72 -4.15
CA MET A 118 -24.57 39.68 -5.14
C MET A 118 -25.45 39.77 -6.39
N ILE A 119 -26.00 38.64 -6.85
CA ILE A 119 -26.93 38.61 -7.98
C ILE A 119 -28.23 39.34 -7.60
N GLU A 120 -28.77 39.07 -6.42
CA GLU A 120 -30.00 39.73 -5.93
C GLU A 120 -29.83 41.25 -5.79
N SER A 121 -28.69 41.72 -5.27
CA SER A 121 -28.44 43.16 -5.14
C SER A 121 -28.32 43.85 -6.49
N LYS A 122 -27.60 43.26 -7.45
CA LYS A 122 -27.50 43.78 -8.82
C LYS A 122 -28.83 43.79 -9.56
N LEU A 123 -29.63 42.73 -9.41
CA LEU A 123 -30.98 42.67 -9.99
C LEU A 123 -31.87 43.81 -9.47
N LYS A 124 -31.86 44.06 -8.16
CA LYS A 124 -32.61 45.17 -7.57
C LYS A 124 -32.15 46.53 -8.08
N GLU A 125 -30.83 46.73 -8.23
CA GLU A 125 -30.27 47.98 -8.74
C GLU A 125 -30.70 48.24 -10.20
N GLU A 126 -30.61 47.24 -11.08
CA GLU A 126 -31.01 47.37 -12.49
C GLU A 126 -32.53 47.57 -12.64
N ILE A 127 -33.35 46.87 -11.84
CA ILE A 127 -34.81 47.10 -11.82
C ILE A 127 -35.13 48.54 -11.42
N GLY A 128 -34.43 49.08 -10.41
CA GLY A 128 -34.58 50.47 -9.98
C GLY A 128 -34.30 51.46 -11.11
N LYS A 129 -33.17 51.28 -11.82
CA LYS A 129 -32.80 52.13 -12.96
C LYS A 129 -33.87 52.13 -14.07
N VAL A 130 -34.45 50.96 -14.39
CA VAL A 130 -35.50 50.84 -15.41
C VAL A 130 -36.79 51.54 -14.98
N LEU A 131 -37.18 51.40 -13.71
CA LEU A 131 -38.36 52.08 -13.16
C LEU A 131 -38.19 53.61 -13.19
N ASP A 132 -37.03 54.12 -12.77
CA ASP A 132 -36.75 55.57 -12.82
C ASP A 132 -36.81 56.13 -14.25
N LEU A 133 -36.26 55.40 -15.24
CA LEU A 133 -36.36 55.78 -16.65
C LEU A 133 -37.81 55.83 -17.14
N SER A 134 -38.64 54.86 -16.72
CA SER A 134 -40.06 54.80 -17.11
C SER A 134 -40.87 55.97 -16.56
N VAL A 135 -40.61 56.36 -15.30
CA VAL A 135 -41.28 57.52 -14.67
C VAL A 135 -40.87 58.81 -15.37
N LEU A 136 -39.59 58.96 -15.72
CA LEU A 136 -39.10 60.14 -16.43
C LEU A 136 -39.72 60.28 -17.82
N LEU A 137 -39.94 59.17 -18.54
CA LEU A 137 -40.64 59.18 -19.84
C LEU A 137 -42.13 59.58 -19.73
N CYS A 138 -42.81 59.23 -18.63
CA CYS A 138 -44.22 59.58 -18.44
C CYS A 138 -44.47 61.06 -18.08
N LEU A 139 -43.42 61.82 -17.74
CA LEU A 139 -43.50 63.23 -17.34
C LEU A 139 -43.19 64.22 -18.48
N VAL A 140 -42.90 63.74 -19.69
CA VAL A 140 -42.61 64.51 -20.91
C VAL A 140 -43.74 64.32 -21.92
#